data_AF-A0A1X7BSU6-F1
#
_entry.id   AF-A0A1X7BSU6-F1
#
_cell.length_a   1.000
_cell.length_b   1.000
_cell.length_c   1.000
_cell.angle_alpha   90.00
_cell.angle_beta   90.00
_cell.angle_gamma   90.00
#
_symmetry.space_group_name_H-M   'P 1'
#
loop_
_entity.id
_entity.type
_entity.pdbx_description
1 polymer ?
#
loop_
_entity_poly.entity_id
_entity_poly.type
_entity_poly.pdbx_seq_one_letter_code
_entity_poly.pdbx_strand_id
1 'polypeptide(L)'
;MKRLRQLQIILSFGFALVLLAGQAAHATAAKEAPWLPEAAAYRLTLFLGNLAPVPWEALQDAWENPYRGSQFPKGALARLEDGSAVDTSALEQAIATEDRAAVYAAATRLIAARINEELDRALAAETSAGAQAAVAEAQELYRAFGDHLKAADPGAAREIGRAWLELTSATGSAGVLGAGTQDADRDAMTAARAVISDYLTANYLPDSFVPRAKLTAIPETVHLSGADVALRPTLPPGSDIFDQDPLPRLVLKFEEQGIDEKDLPLIAYGDMLFDSAQIFGSPASDLGIACSTCHNRSDINNRLFIPGASHQPGAIDVDGAFFNPIFNDRRDDAIDTPSLRGLRFTGPYGRDGRFGSLHDFTRNVIVNEFGGAEPTPFMLDALVAYMQEFDFLPNSMLTAQGELTDKAPEAAFRGEEIFNRPFAQMDGKSCASCHIPSANFLDRKAHDIGSAAPAYDGARTGAFDTPTLLSIAYNAPYFHDGSLPTLASVVDWFDSTKGLGLTDAERADLTAYLETVGAGDDPFEAFDERNTPFRLAFDELTTFASTLDTLLPARDSHHILILTDTVAADLAADASTMSNLAERPGIYRMAELLDQVGEAVRAEDWQAANTHWADFKATATEIDERVY
;
A
#
# COMPACT_ATOMS: atom_id res chain seq x y z
N MET A 1 27.95 75.59 -12.32
CA MET A 1 28.53 75.39 -10.97
C MET A 1 27.40 75.05 -10.00
N LYS A 2 27.57 73.99 -9.20
CA LYS A 2 26.67 73.47 -8.14
C LYS A 2 25.28 72.98 -8.57
N ARG A 3 25.18 71.74 -9.09
CA ARG A 3 24.10 70.74 -8.88
C ARG A 3 24.27 69.48 -9.77
N LEU A 4 25.46 68.86 -9.75
CA LEU A 4 25.70 67.60 -10.48
C LEU A 4 26.74 66.67 -9.80
N ARG A 5 26.78 66.69 -8.46
CA ARG A 5 27.71 65.86 -7.65
C ARG A 5 27.09 65.24 -6.39
N GLN A 6 25.76 65.08 -6.35
CA GLN A 6 25.07 64.46 -5.21
C GLN A 6 24.07 63.35 -5.62
N LEU A 7 24.26 62.74 -6.80
CA LEU A 7 23.42 61.64 -7.27
C LEU A 7 24.23 60.42 -7.75
N GLN A 8 25.35 60.12 -7.09
CA GLN A 8 26.18 58.95 -7.38
C GLN A 8 26.71 58.24 -6.11
N ILE A 9 26.09 58.47 -4.95
CA ILE A 9 26.47 57.84 -3.66
C ILE A 9 25.31 57.06 -3.01
N ILE A 10 24.15 56.92 -3.67
CA ILE A 10 23.01 56.13 -3.14
C ILE A 10 22.53 55.10 -4.17
N LEU A 11 23.46 54.28 -4.68
CA LEU A 11 23.12 53.16 -5.56
C LEU A 11 24.13 51.99 -5.47
N SER A 12 24.79 51.81 -4.33
CA SER A 12 25.76 50.72 -4.14
C SER A 12 25.76 50.10 -2.73
N PHE A 13 24.72 50.32 -1.93
CA PHE A 13 24.59 49.74 -0.58
C PHE A 13 23.17 49.17 -0.35
N GLY A 14 22.66 48.43 -1.34
CA GLY A 14 21.31 47.85 -1.28
C GLY A 14 21.17 46.50 -1.98
N PHE A 15 22.27 45.76 -2.18
CA PHE A 15 22.23 44.45 -2.86
C PHE A 15 23.19 43.39 -2.28
N ALA A 16 23.58 43.55 -1.01
CA ALA A 16 24.55 42.64 -0.36
C ALA A 16 24.11 42.14 1.03
N LEU A 17 22.80 42.13 1.33
CA LEU A 17 22.29 41.63 2.61
C LEU A 17 20.93 40.91 2.47
N VAL A 18 20.78 40.08 1.43
CA VAL A 18 19.59 39.19 1.27
C VAL A 18 19.97 37.71 1.00
N LEU A 19 21.27 37.36 0.91
CA LEU A 19 21.68 35.96 0.63
C LEU A 19 22.23 35.19 1.84
N LEU A 20 21.92 35.64 3.06
CA LEU A 20 22.24 34.93 4.32
C LEU A 20 21.00 34.80 5.22
N ALA A 21 19.82 34.69 4.63
CA ALA A 21 18.72 34.01 5.31
C ALA A 21 19.06 32.53 5.25
N GLY A 22 19.48 31.97 6.39
CA GLY A 22 19.67 30.53 6.53
C GLY A 22 18.44 29.84 5.99
N GLN A 23 18.64 29.00 4.96
CA GLN A 23 17.76 27.89 4.74
C GLN A 23 17.81 27.11 6.05
N ALA A 24 16.82 27.32 6.90
CA ALA A 24 16.45 26.32 7.88
C ALA A 24 16.32 25.04 7.05
N ALA A 25 17.22 24.09 7.31
CA ALA A 25 17.14 22.78 6.70
C ALA A 25 15.78 22.22 7.13
N HIS A 26 14.79 22.39 6.26
CA HIS A 26 13.54 21.69 6.34
C HIS A 26 13.91 20.22 6.10
N ALA A 27 14.13 19.50 7.19
CA ALA A 27 14.11 18.05 7.17
C ALA A 27 12.63 17.66 7.01
N THR A 28 12.10 17.83 5.80
CA THR A 28 11.04 16.96 5.31
C THR A 28 11.59 15.54 5.41
N ALA A 29 10.78 14.59 5.88
CA ALA A 29 11.12 13.17 5.74
C ALA A 29 11.46 12.96 4.26
N ALA A 30 12.72 12.62 3.97
CA ALA A 30 13.15 12.44 2.60
C ALA A 30 12.34 11.28 2.03
N LYS A 31 11.54 11.54 0.99
CA LYS A 31 10.89 10.47 0.22
C LYS A 31 11.97 9.43 -0.11
N GLU A 32 11.69 8.15 0.16
CA GLU A 32 12.67 7.09 -0.06
C GLU A 32 13.25 7.23 -1.48
N ALA A 33 14.58 7.22 -1.58
CA ALA A 33 15.25 7.38 -2.87
C ALA A 33 14.80 6.27 -3.81
N PRO A 34 14.36 6.60 -5.04
CA PRO A 34 13.84 5.61 -5.98
C PRO A 34 14.88 4.53 -6.28
N TRP A 35 14.44 3.28 -6.33
CA TRP A 35 15.31 2.15 -6.61
C TRP A 35 15.88 2.24 -8.04
N LEU A 36 17.19 2.00 -8.17
CA LEU A 36 17.77 1.74 -9.49
C LEU A 36 17.11 0.50 -10.10
N PRO A 37 16.87 0.47 -11.43
CA PRO A 37 16.17 -0.65 -12.08
C PRO A 37 16.74 -2.02 -11.73
N GLU A 38 18.07 -2.15 -11.69
CA GLU A 38 18.76 -3.40 -11.37
C GLU A 38 18.50 -3.84 -9.92
N ALA A 39 18.63 -2.92 -8.97
CA ALA A 39 18.35 -3.19 -7.56
C ALA A 39 16.87 -3.53 -7.34
N ALA A 40 15.97 -2.84 -8.04
CA ALA A 40 14.54 -3.08 -8.00
C ALA A 40 14.19 -4.48 -8.52
N ALA A 41 14.70 -4.84 -9.69
CA ALA A 41 14.50 -6.13 -10.33
C ALA A 41 14.99 -7.28 -9.44
N TYR A 42 16.13 -7.10 -8.77
CA TYR A 42 16.63 -8.08 -7.79
C TYR A 42 15.71 -8.25 -6.59
N ARG A 43 15.24 -7.15 -5.96
CA ARG A 43 14.30 -7.22 -4.83
C ARG A 43 12.97 -7.87 -5.24
N LEU A 44 12.45 -7.53 -6.42
CA LEU A 44 11.29 -8.17 -7.02
C LEU A 44 11.53 -9.67 -7.25
N THR A 45 12.70 -10.06 -7.75
CA THR A 45 13.07 -11.47 -7.95
C THR A 45 13.03 -12.25 -6.64
N LEU A 46 13.57 -11.69 -5.55
CA LEU A 46 13.50 -12.33 -4.24
C LEU A 46 12.06 -12.49 -3.77
N PHE A 47 11.21 -11.49 -3.99
CA PHE A 47 9.80 -11.52 -3.62
C PHE A 47 9.01 -12.54 -4.44
N LEU A 48 9.00 -12.40 -5.77
CA LEU A 48 8.24 -13.22 -6.70
C LEU A 48 8.69 -14.69 -6.65
N GLY A 49 10.00 -14.93 -6.50
CA GLY A 49 10.53 -16.28 -6.33
C GLY A 49 10.18 -16.94 -4.99
N ASN A 50 9.61 -16.20 -4.03
CA ASN A 50 9.07 -16.75 -2.79
C ASN A 50 7.56 -17.05 -2.85
N LEU A 51 6.88 -16.61 -3.92
CA LEU A 51 5.48 -16.96 -4.17
C LEU A 51 5.37 -18.41 -4.62
N ALA A 52 4.17 -18.98 -4.50
CA ALA A 52 3.90 -20.36 -4.87
C ALA A 52 2.49 -20.46 -5.50
N PRO A 53 2.38 -20.65 -6.83
CA PRO A 53 3.46 -20.83 -7.81
C PRO A 53 4.34 -19.58 -7.99
N VAL A 54 5.52 -19.75 -8.60
CA VAL A 54 6.36 -18.60 -8.98
C VAL A 54 5.74 -17.98 -10.26
N PRO A 55 5.41 -16.67 -10.26
CA PRO A 55 4.87 -16.01 -11.44
C PRO A 55 6.01 -15.66 -12.41
N TRP A 56 6.39 -16.61 -13.25
CA TRP A 56 7.56 -16.49 -14.14
C TRP A 56 7.48 -15.33 -15.14
N GLU A 57 6.28 -15.05 -15.66
CA GLU A 57 6.06 -13.91 -16.55
C GLU A 57 6.30 -12.57 -15.83
N ALA A 58 5.76 -12.40 -14.61
CA ALA A 58 6.03 -11.22 -13.79
C ALA A 58 7.50 -11.12 -13.36
N LEU A 59 8.16 -12.26 -13.12
CA LEU A 59 9.59 -12.30 -12.81
C LEU A 59 10.44 -11.84 -13.99
N GLN A 60 10.11 -12.28 -15.21
CA GLN A 60 10.75 -11.81 -16.44
C GLN A 60 10.52 -10.32 -16.65
N ASP A 61 9.26 -9.87 -16.52
CA ASP A 61 8.87 -8.46 -16.66
C ASP A 61 9.65 -7.55 -15.70
N ALA A 62 9.89 -7.99 -14.46
CA ALA A 62 10.66 -7.26 -13.48
C ALA A 62 12.10 -6.90 -13.92
N TRP A 63 12.70 -7.66 -14.84
CA TRP A 63 14.03 -7.40 -15.40
C TRP A 63 13.99 -6.63 -16.73
N GLU A 64 12.98 -6.89 -17.55
CA GLU A 64 12.84 -6.30 -18.89
C GLU A 64 12.27 -4.88 -18.85
N ASN A 65 11.28 -4.64 -17.99
CA ASN A 65 10.51 -3.41 -17.95
C ASN A 65 10.77 -2.60 -16.66
N PRO A 66 10.59 -1.27 -16.70
CA PRO A 66 10.58 -0.48 -15.48
C PRO A 66 9.47 -0.93 -14.54
N TYR A 67 9.79 -1.16 -13.27
CA TYR A 67 8.79 -1.45 -12.25
C TYR A 67 7.76 -0.31 -12.12
N ARG A 68 6.56 -0.62 -11.62
CA ARG A 68 5.47 0.36 -11.44
C ARG A 68 5.94 1.56 -10.60
N GLY A 69 5.70 2.78 -11.10
CA GLY A 69 6.12 4.01 -10.41
C GLY A 69 7.62 4.31 -10.50
N SER A 70 8.38 3.56 -11.30
CA SER A 70 9.78 3.88 -11.59
C SER A 70 9.92 5.23 -12.28
N GLN A 71 10.90 6.02 -11.85
CA GLN A 71 11.31 7.25 -12.54
C GLN A 71 12.22 6.98 -13.74
N PHE A 72 12.69 5.73 -13.89
CA PHE A 72 13.61 5.33 -14.96
C PHE A 72 12.82 4.82 -16.17
N PRO A 73 13.11 5.29 -17.39
CA PRO A 73 12.35 4.90 -18.59
C PRO A 73 12.74 3.54 -19.16
N LYS A 74 13.79 2.89 -18.64
CA LYS A 74 14.32 1.60 -19.10
C LYS A 74 14.35 0.61 -17.94
N GLY A 75 14.07 -0.67 -18.23
CA GLY A 75 14.25 -1.78 -17.29
C GLY A 75 15.72 -2.09 -17.01
N ALA A 76 15.94 -3.06 -16.14
CA ALA A 76 17.28 -3.43 -15.66
C ALA A 76 18.18 -3.96 -16.79
N LEU A 77 17.69 -4.88 -17.62
CA LEU A 77 18.49 -5.49 -18.70
C LEU A 77 18.94 -4.45 -19.73
N ALA A 78 18.02 -3.62 -20.23
CA ALA A 78 18.35 -2.57 -21.19
C ALA A 78 19.36 -1.55 -20.62
N ARG A 79 19.30 -1.25 -19.31
CA ARG A 79 20.26 -0.36 -18.66
C ARG A 79 21.64 -1.01 -18.51
N LEU A 80 21.70 -2.30 -18.25
CA LEU A 80 22.95 -3.07 -18.19
C LEU A 80 23.62 -3.16 -19.56
N GLU A 81 22.87 -3.44 -20.63
CA GLU A 81 23.39 -3.51 -22.00
C GLU A 81 24.03 -2.19 -22.46
N ASP A 82 23.46 -1.04 -22.08
CA ASP A 82 23.94 0.27 -22.51
C ASP A 82 25.18 0.76 -21.74
N GLY A 83 25.40 0.25 -20.51
CA GLY A 83 26.27 0.92 -19.53
C GLY A 83 27.13 0.02 -18.65
N SER A 84 27.12 -1.29 -18.88
CA SER A 84 27.82 -2.28 -18.07
C SER A 84 28.49 -3.37 -18.93
N ALA A 85 29.59 -3.91 -18.45
CA ALA A 85 30.24 -5.10 -19.01
C ALA A 85 29.78 -6.41 -18.31
N VAL A 86 28.83 -6.32 -17.36
CA VAL A 86 28.31 -7.49 -16.63
C VAL A 86 27.48 -8.36 -17.56
N ASP A 87 27.75 -9.67 -17.57
CA ASP A 87 27.03 -10.66 -18.36
C ASP A 87 25.66 -11.00 -17.75
N THR A 88 24.60 -10.85 -18.55
CA THR A 88 23.20 -11.14 -18.18
C THR A 88 22.74 -12.54 -18.59
N SER A 89 23.49 -13.23 -19.45
CA SER A 89 23.04 -14.44 -20.13
C SER A 89 22.65 -15.57 -19.17
N ALA A 90 23.37 -15.72 -18.06
CA ALA A 90 23.05 -16.71 -17.03
C ALA A 90 21.71 -16.45 -16.34
N LEU A 91 21.35 -15.18 -16.14
CA LEU A 91 20.07 -14.79 -15.56
C LEU A 91 18.93 -15.06 -16.54
N GLU A 92 19.07 -14.57 -17.78
CA GLU A 92 18.06 -14.77 -18.83
C GLU A 92 17.81 -16.26 -19.09
N GLN A 93 18.88 -17.08 -19.12
CA GLN A 93 18.76 -18.53 -19.22
C GLN A 93 18.02 -19.12 -18.02
N ALA A 94 18.37 -18.72 -16.79
CA ALA A 94 17.74 -19.24 -15.59
C ALA A 94 16.23 -18.95 -15.55
N ILE A 95 15.82 -17.73 -15.96
CA ILE A 95 14.42 -17.32 -16.10
C ILE A 95 13.73 -18.18 -17.16
N ALA A 96 14.33 -18.32 -18.35
CA ALA A 96 13.77 -19.12 -19.44
C ALA A 96 13.64 -20.61 -19.11
N THR A 97 14.47 -21.13 -18.21
CA THR A 97 14.40 -22.52 -17.72
C THR A 97 13.53 -22.70 -16.48
N GLU A 98 12.92 -21.62 -15.96
CA GLU A 98 12.11 -21.63 -14.74
C GLU A 98 12.85 -22.26 -13.53
N ASP A 99 14.17 -22.03 -13.43
CA ASP A 99 14.99 -22.54 -12.34
C ASP A 99 15.14 -21.49 -11.24
N ARG A 100 14.30 -21.62 -10.21
CA ARG A 100 14.23 -20.69 -9.07
C ARG A 100 15.57 -20.50 -8.35
N ALA A 101 16.36 -21.56 -8.22
CA ALA A 101 17.64 -21.51 -7.54
C ALA A 101 18.71 -20.87 -8.44
N ALA A 102 18.70 -21.19 -9.74
CA ALA A 102 19.60 -20.56 -10.70
C ALA A 102 19.31 -19.07 -10.88
N VAL A 103 18.03 -18.66 -10.89
CA VAL A 103 17.65 -17.24 -10.95
C VAL A 103 18.17 -16.47 -9.74
N TYR A 104 17.97 -17.01 -8.53
CA TYR A 104 18.55 -16.41 -7.32
C TYR A 104 20.07 -16.24 -7.43
N ALA A 105 20.78 -17.29 -7.83
CA ALA A 105 22.23 -17.27 -7.93
C ALA A 105 22.73 -16.28 -9.00
N ALA A 106 22.11 -16.27 -10.18
CA ALA A 106 22.48 -15.38 -11.29
C ALA A 106 22.19 -13.91 -10.95
N ALA A 107 20.99 -13.61 -10.44
CA ALA A 107 20.60 -12.26 -10.06
C ALA A 107 21.47 -11.69 -8.92
N THR A 108 21.76 -12.50 -7.90
CA THR A 108 22.63 -12.09 -6.77
C THR A 108 24.04 -11.73 -7.26
N ARG A 109 24.62 -12.58 -8.11
CA ARG A 109 25.96 -12.33 -8.67
C ARG A 109 25.99 -11.12 -9.58
N LEU A 110 24.96 -10.94 -10.40
CA LEU A 110 24.83 -9.81 -11.30
C LEU A 110 24.90 -8.49 -10.52
N ILE A 111 24.10 -8.35 -9.46
CA ILE A 111 24.11 -7.12 -8.63
C ILE A 111 25.45 -6.93 -7.94
N ALA A 112 26.04 -7.97 -7.36
CA ALA A 112 27.35 -7.88 -6.71
C ALA A 112 28.47 -7.51 -7.70
N ALA A 113 28.46 -8.07 -8.91
CA ALA A 113 29.39 -7.74 -9.98
C ALA A 113 29.21 -6.30 -10.45
N ARG A 114 27.95 -5.84 -10.59
CA ARG A 114 27.66 -4.46 -10.99
C ARG A 114 28.12 -3.45 -9.93
N ILE A 115 27.96 -3.75 -8.63
CA ILE A 115 28.52 -2.91 -7.56
C ILE A 115 30.05 -2.81 -7.69
N ASN A 116 30.75 -3.93 -7.92
CA ASN A 116 32.20 -3.92 -8.11
C ASN A 116 32.63 -3.11 -9.34
N GLU A 117 31.88 -3.18 -10.45
CA GLU A 117 32.14 -2.36 -11.64
C GLU A 117 32.05 -0.85 -11.33
N GLU A 118 31.04 -0.42 -10.56
CA GLU A 118 30.90 0.99 -10.16
C GLU A 118 32.01 1.42 -9.17
N LEU A 119 32.43 0.52 -8.27
CA LEU A 119 33.58 0.78 -7.39
C LEU A 119 34.88 0.96 -8.20
N ASP A 120 35.09 0.16 -9.23
CA ASP A 120 36.25 0.28 -10.11
C ASP A 120 36.17 1.55 -10.96
N ARG A 121 34.97 1.92 -11.42
CA ARG A 121 34.70 3.20 -12.11
C ARG A 121 35.01 4.39 -11.21
N ALA A 122 34.66 4.33 -9.92
CA ALA A 122 34.98 5.38 -8.96
C ALA A 122 36.50 5.58 -8.80
N LEU A 123 37.27 4.48 -8.73
CA LEU A 123 38.73 4.54 -8.66
C LEU A 123 39.36 5.03 -9.98
N ALA A 124 38.78 4.69 -11.13
CA ALA A 124 39.26 5.11 -12.43
C ALA A 124 38.86 6.55 -12.82
N ALA A 125 37.86 7.14 -12.14
CA ALA A 125 37.33 8.45 -12.50
C ALA A 125 38.39 9.56 -12.42
N GLU A 126 38.47 10.38 -13.47
CA GLU A 126 39.43 11.49 -13.56
C GLU A 126 39.00 12.72 -12.74
N THR A 127 37.74 12.80 -12.33
CA THR A 127 37.17 13.94 -11.60
C THR A 127 36.48 13.47 -10.32
N SER A 128 36.51 14.31 -9.27
CA SER A 128 35.77 14.03 -8.02
C SER A 128 34.28 13.86 -8.27
N ALA A 129 33.68 14.64 -9.17
CA ALA A 129 32.27 14.51 -9.52
C ALA A 129 31.96 13.13 -10.14
N GLY A 130 32.82 12.65 -11.05
CA GLY A 130 32.69 11.31 -11.63
C GLY A 130 32.87 10.20 -10.59
N ALA A 131 33.84 10.34 -9.68
CA ALA A 131 34.04 9.39 -8.59
C ALA A 131 32.84 9.36 -7.64
N GLN A 132 32.31 10.52 -7.26
CA GLN A 132 31.11 10.65 -6.41
C GLN A 132 29.87 10.03 -7.06
N ALA A 133 29.66 10.27 -8.36
CA ALA A 133 28.53 9.67 -9.07
C ALA A 133 28.61 8.14 -9.10
N ALA A 134 29.79 7.57 -9.37
CA ALA A 134 29.99 6.12 -9.37
C ALA A 134 29.84 5.51 -7.96
N VAL A 135 30.36 6.17 -6.92
CA VAL A 135 30.14 5.73 -5.53
C VAL A 135 28.66 5.75 -5.15
N ALA A 136 27.94 6.81 -5.54
CA ALA A 136 26.51 6.90 -5.29
C ALA A 136 25.73 5.78 -6.01
N GLU A 137 26.03 5.51 -7.28
CA GLU A 137 25.42 4.39 -8.02
C GLU A 137 25.72 3.03 -7.36
N ALA A 138 26.95 2.81 -6.92
CA ALA A 138 27.34 1.60 -6.19
C ALA A 138 26.58 1.44 -4.85
N GLN A 139 26.39 2.54 -4.11
CA GLN A 139 25.63 2.56 -2.86
C GLN A 139 24.15 2.25 -3.10
N GLU A 140 23.55 2.83 -4.13
CA GLU A 140 22.15 2.60 -4.50
C GLU A 140 21.90 1.15 -4.94
N LEU A 141 22.84 0.54 -5.66
CA LEU A 141 22.78 -0.90 -5.96
C LEU A 141 22.94 -1.75 -4.70
N TYR A 142 23.85 -1.38 -3.81
CA TYR A 142 24.10 -2.09 -2.55
C TYR A 142 22.90 -2.08 -1.58
N ARG A 143 22.01 -1.08 -1.66
CA ARG A 143 20.75 -1.05 -0.90
C ARG A 143 19.93 -2.33 -1.09
N ALA A 144 20.05 -3.01 -2.23
CA ALA A 144 19.40 -4.29 -2.49
C ALA A 144 19.73 -5.39 -1.45
N PHE A 145 20.92 -5.31 -0.83
CA PHE A 145 21.42 -6.24 0.18
C PHE A 145 21.38 -5.68 1.62
N GLY A 146 21.42 -4.36 1.76
CA GLY A 146 21.74 -3.66 3.02
C GLY A 146 20.89 -4.09 4.23
N ASP A 147 19.57 -4.15 4.08
CA ASP A 147 18.68 -4.46 5.21
C ASP A 147 18.81 -5.91 5.69
N HIS A 148 18.96 -6.85 4.76
CA HIS A 148 19.16 -8.25 5.09
C HIS A 148 20.53 -8.48 5.76
N LEU A 149 21.57 -7.79 5.31
CA LEU A 149 22.85 -7.79 5.99
C LEU A 149 22.74 -7.19 7.40
N LYS A 150 22.10 -6.03 7.54
CA LYS A 150 21.96 -5.36 8.85
C LYS A 150 21.24 -6.24 9.86
N ALA A 151 20.24 -7.01 9.42
CA ALA A 151 19.55 -7.99 10.25
C ALA A 151 20.41 -9.23 10.55
N ALA A 152 21.13 -9.75 9.56
CA ALA A 152 21.89 -11.00 9.67
C ALA A 152 23.25 -10.85 10.40
N ASP A 153 23.97 -9.77 10.14
CA ASP A 153 25.28 -9.46 10.73
C ASP A 153 25.45 -7.95 10.95
N PRO A 154 24.97 -7.42 12.09
CA PRO A 154 25.15 -6.01 12.46
C PRO A 154 26.61 -5.59 12.63
N GLY A 155 27.54 -6.55 12.81
CA GLY A 155 28.98 -6.30 12.90
C GLY A 155 29.54 -5.93 11.54
N ALA A 156 29.38 -6.82 10.56
CA ALA A 156 29.78 -6.59 9.18
C ALA A 156 29.07 -5.37 8.58
N ALA A 157 27.77 -5.18 8.86
CA ALA A 157 27.03 -4.00 8.41
C ALA A 157 27.68 -2.67 8.85
N ARG A 158 28.18 -2.60 10.09
CA ARG A 158 28.89 -1.42 10.62
C ARG A 158 30.26 -1.22 9.97
N GLU A 159 30.98 -2.30 9.68
CA GLU A 159 32.27 -2.25 9.01
C GLU A 159 32.14 -1.76 7.56
N ILE A 160 31.22 -2.35 6.81
CA ILE A 160 30.94 -1.95 5.42
C ILE A 160 30.37 -0.53 5.37
N GLY A 161 29.51 -0.16 6.31
CA GLY A 161 29.02 1.22 6.45
C GLY A 161 30.15 2.23 6.68
N ARG A 162 31.18 1.88 7.45
CA ARG A 162 32.39 2.72 7.59
C ARG A 162 33.17 2.78 6.29
N ALA A 163 33.37 1.66 5.60
CA ALA A 163 34.05 1.65 4.30
C ALA A 163 33.32 2.53 3.27
N TRP A 164 31.98 2.48 3.20
CA TRP A 164 31.20 3.37 2.34
C TRP A 164 31.40 4.85 2.70
N LEU A 165 31.41 5.19 3.99
CA LEU A 165 31.64 6.56 4.46
C LEU A 165 33.06 7.05 4.11
N GLU A 166 34.07 6.22 4.32
CA GLU A 166 35.46 6.49 3.97
C GLU A 166 35.62 6.69 2.46
N LEU A 167 35.07 5.77 1.66
CA LEU A 167 35.10 5.85 0.20
C LEU A 167 34.47 7.15 -0.30
N THR A 168 33.27 7.49 0.19
CA THR A 168 32.55 8.72 -0.17
C THR A 168 33.38 9.95 0.16
N SER A 169 33.95 10.00 1.37
CA SER A 169 34.76 11.12 1.85
C SER A 169 36.08 11.27 1.08
N ALA A 170 36.65 10.16 0.61
CA ALA A 170 37.91 10.12 -0.10
C ALA A 170 37.82 10.49 -1.59
N THR A 171 36.61 10.66 -2.15
CA THR A 171 36.42 11.06 -3.57
C THR A 171 36.90 12.49 -3.88
N GLY A 172 37.18 13.31 -2.86
CA GLY A 172 37.53 14.72 -3.00
C GLY A 172 36.33 15.62 -3.33
N SER A 173 36.57 16.91 -3.51
CA SER A 173 35.55 17.92 -3.84
C SER A 173 36.16 19.08 -4.62
N ALA A 174 35.44 19.60 -5.62
CA ALA A 174 35.85 20.80 -6.35
C ALA A 174 35.66 22.11 -5.54
N GLY A 175 35.03 22.03 -4.36
CA GLY A 175 34.68 23.20 -3.56
C GLY A 175 33.62 24.10 -4.22
N VAL A 176 33.23 25.17 -3.54
CA VAL A 176 32.31 26.17 -4.10
C VAL A 176 33.15 27.22 -4.80
N LEU A 177 33.07 27.27 -6.14
CA LEU A 177 33.90 28.16 -6.97
C LEU A 177 35.42 27.99 -6.71
N GLY A 178 35.85 26.76 -6.41
CA GLY A 178 37.25 26.41 -6.10
C GLY A 178 37.68 26.66 -4.66
N ALA A 179 36.86 27.32 -3.83
CA ALA A 179 37.13 27.45 -2.40
C ALA A 179 36.75 26.16 -1.66
N GLY A 180 37.69 25.61 -0.89
CA GLY A 180 37.50 24.33 -0.20
C GLY A 180 37.72 23.10 -1.09
N THR A 181 38.46 23.24 -2.20
CA THR A 181 38.87 22.10 -3.03
C THR A 181 39.63 21.07 -2.19
N GLN A 182 39.26 19.81 -2.33
CA GLN A 182 39.91 18.66 -1.72
C GLN A 182 40.24 17.66 -2.82
N ASP A 183 41.49 17.26 -2.92
CA ASP A 183 41.89 16.21 -3.85
C ASP A 183 41.39 14.85 -3.37
N ALA A 184 41.18 13.92 -4.31
CA ALA A 184 40.80 12.56 -3.98
C ALA A 184 41.95 11.81 -3.27
N ASP A 185 41.65 11.15 -2.16
CA ASP A 185 42.58 10.26 -1.46
C ASP A 185 42.48 8.85 -2.04
N ARG A 186 43.31 8.57 -3.05
CA ARG A 186 43.26 7.30 -3.80
C ARG A 186 43.63 6.08 -2.94
N ASP A 187 44.49 6.24 -1.95
CA ASP A 187 44.89 5.15 -1.06
C ASP A 187 43.71 4.79 -0.14
N ALA A 188 43.05 5.78 0.44
CA ALA A 188 41.84 5.59 1.24
C ALA A 188 40.69 4.99 0.41
N MET A 189 40.46 5.49 -0.82
CA MET A 189 39.47 4.91 -1.72
C MET A 189 39.76 3.44 -2.01
N THR A 190 41.02 3.09 -2.29
CA THR A 190 41.43 1.70 -2.61
C THR A 190 41.23 0.78 -1.41
N ALA A 191 41.61 1.23 -0.21
CA ALA A 191 41.41 0.46 1.02
C ALA A 191 39.93 0.23 1.33
N ALA A 192 39.10 1.27 1.23
CA ALA A 192 37.66 1.16 1.46
C ALA A 192 36.97 0.27 0.41
N ARG A 193 37.34 0.40 -0.86
CA ARG A 193 36.86 -0.47 -1.95
C ARG A 193 37.21 -1.94 -1.70
N ALA A 194 38.40 -2.23 -1.18
CA ALA A 194 38.81 -3.60 -0.87
C ALA A 194 37.89 -4.23 0.20
N VAL A 195 37.60 -3.51 1.29
CA VAL A 195 36.68 -3.98 2.35
C VAL A 195 35.31 -4.34 1.78
N ILE A 196 34.73 -3.47 0.94
CA ILE A 196 33.42 -3.70 0.34
C ILE A 196 33.46 -4.90 -0.62
N SER A 197 34.42 -4.92 -1.53
CA SER A 197 34.51 -5.97 -2.56
C SER A 197 34.87 -7.34 -2.00
N ASP A 198 35.71 -7.41 -0.97
CA ASP A 198 36.06 -8.68 -0.31
C ASP A 198 34.82 -9.27 0.35
N TYR A 199 34.00 -8.42 0.97
CA TYR A 199 32.73 -8.83 1.55
C TYR A 199 31.74 -9.33 0.48
N LEU A 200 31.58 -8.60 -0.63
CA LEU A 200 30.73 -9.02 -1.75
C LEU A 200 31.20 -10.36 -2.33
N THR A 201 32.51 -10.54 -2.44
CA THR A 201 33.10 -11.78 -2.97
C THR A 201 32.77 -12.98 -2.10
N ALA A 202 32.94 -12.84 -0.78
CA ALA A 202 32.67 -13.92 0.15
C ALA A 202 31.18 -14.30 0.27
N ASN A 203 30.27 -13.36 0.03
CA ASN A 203 28.85 -13.52 0.39
C ASN A 203 27.86 -13.54 -0.79
N TYR A 204 28.21 -12.92 -1.91
CA TYR A 204 27.30 -12.72 -3.05
C TYR A 204 27.94 -13.12 -4.39
N LEU A 205 29.23 -13.44 -4.41
CA LEU A 205 29.92 -14.05 -5.57
C LEU A 205 30.55 -15.43 -5.28
N PRO A 206 29.96 -16.32 -4.46
CA PRO A 206 30.50 -17.67 -4.32
C PRO A 206 30.32 -18.47 -5.61
N ASP A 207 31.16 -19.49 -5.80
CA ASP A 207 31.07 -20.43 -6.93
C ASP A 207 29.70 -21.13 -6.97
N SER A 208 29.11 -21.40 -5.80
CA SER A 208 27.78 -21.98 -5.64
C SER A 208 27.09 -21.43 -4.40
N PHE A 209 25.77 -21.25 -4.47
CA PHE A 209 24.93 -20.97 -3.31
C PHE A 209 24.30 -22.26 -2.79
N VAL A 210 24.17 -22.41 -1.47
CA VAL A 210 23.42 -23.54 -0.91
C VAL A 210 21.91 -23.38 -1.14
N PRO A 211 21.15 -24.49 -1.29
CA PRO A 211 19.71 -24.43 -1.49
C PRO A 211 18.98 -23.70 -0.35
N ARG A 212 18.07 -22.79 -0.71
CA ARG A 212 17.30 -22.00 0.26
C ARG A 212 15.80 -22.20 0.09
N ALA A 213 15.09 -22.32 1.21
CA ALA A 213 13.62 -22.42 1.21
C ALA A 213 12.97 -21.08 0.82
N LYS A 214 13.44 -19.99 1.43
CA LYS A 214 13.09 -18.61 1.08
C LYS A 214 14.29 -17.92 0.42
N LEU A 215 14.06 -17.24 -0.69
CA LEU A 215 15.01 -16.37 -1.35
C LEU A 215 15.17 -15.08 -0.55
N THR A 216 16.38 -14.82 -0.08
CA THR A 216 16.72 -13.62 0.68
C THR A 216 18.13 -13.16 0.28
N ALA A 217 18.43 -11.89 0.55
CA ALA A 217 19.80 -11.39 0.42
C ALA A 217 20.63 -11.59 1.70
N ILE A 218 20.28 -12.58 2.53
CA ILE A 218 21.12 -12.93 3.68
C ILE A 218 22.50 -13.38 3.16
N PRO A 219 23.61 -12.84 3.70
CA PRO A 219 24.96 -13.18 3.29
C PRO A 219 25.19 -14.70 3.30
N GLU A 220 25.82 -15.25 2.26
CA GLU A 220 26.05 -16.70 2.15
C GLU A 220 26.80 -17.28 3.37
N THR A 221 27.79 -16.56 3.90
CA THR A 221 28.53 -17.02 5.09
C THR A 221 27.64 -17.13 6.33
N VAL A 222 26.68 -16.23 6.51
CA VAL A 222 25.71 -16.29 7.62
C VAL A 222 24.73 -17.42 7.40
N HIS A 223 24.22 -17.58 6.18
CA HIS A 223 23.28 -18.66 5.87
C HIS A 223 23.93 -20.04 6.07
N LEU A 224 25.19 -20.22 5.67
CA LEU A 224 25.98 -21.44 5.91
C LEU A 224 26.21 -21.77 7.39
N SER A 225 26.22 -20.75 8.26
CA SER A 225 26.36 -20.97 9.70
C SER A 225 25.13 -21.63 10.34
N GLY A 226 23.98 -21.62 9.65
CA GLY A 226 22.70 -22.08 10.19
C GLY A 226 22.08 -21.14 11.21
N ALA A 227 22.56 -19.89 11.30
CA ALA A 227 21.96 -18.88 12.16
C ALA A 227 20.51 -18.59 11.73
N ASP A 228 19.60 -18.57 12.70
CA ASP A 228 18.22 -18.16 12.49
C ASP A 228 18.17 -16.63 12.48
N VAL A 229 17.83 -16.05 11.32
CA VAL A 229 17.80 -14.60 11.11
C VAL A 229 16.36 -14.17 10.92
N ALA A 230 15.84 -13.45 11.91
CA ALA A 230 14.54 -12.79 11.80
C ALA A 230 14.63 -11.60 10.84
N LEU A 231 14.06 -11.76 9.65
CA LEU A 231 13.88 -10.68 8.68
C LEU A 231 12.50 -10.08 8.84
N ARG A 232 12.42 -8.75 8.92
CA ARG A 232 11.13 -8.06 8.81
C ARG A 232 10.63 -8.20 7.37
N PRO A 233 9.34 -8.52 7.16
CA PRO A 233 8.73 -8.41 5.85
C PRO A 233 8.92 -7.01 5.26
N THR A 234 9.09 -6.94 3.96
CA THR A 234 9.17 -5.68 3.22
C THR A 234 8.38 -5.83 1.93
N LEU A 235 7.69 -4.78 1.53
CA LEU A 235 7.07 -4.73 0.20
C LEU A 235 8.16 -4.68 -0.89
N PRO A 236 7.94 -5.35 -2.03
CA PRO A 236 8.83 -5.21 -3.17
C PRO A 236 8.69 -3.82 -3.81
N PRO A 237 9.72 -3.34 -4.52
CA PRO A 237 9.61 -2.13 -5.35
C PRO A 237 8.44 -2.21 -6.32
N GLY A 238 7.68 -1.11 -6.42
CA GLY A 238 6.47 -1.03 -7.25
C GLY A 238 5.17 -1.36 -6.52
N SER A 239 5.24 -1.78 -5.25
CA SER A 239 4.08 -1.80 -4.37
C SER A 239 3.53 -0.41 -4.08
N ASP A 240 2.22 -0.33 -3.95
CA ASP A 240 1.46 0.85 -3.53
C ASP A 240 0.31 0.33 -2.68
N ILE A 241 0.45 0.36 -1.35
CA ILE A 241 -0.60 -0.14 -0.43
C ILE A 241 -1.20 0.97 0.44
N PHE A 242 -0.61 2.16 0.40
CA PHE A 242 -1.02 3.31 1.18
C PHE A 242 -1.11 4.51 0.24
N ASP A 243 -1.96 5.46 0.60
CA ASP A 243 -2.48 6.56 -0.23
C ASP A 243 -3.64 6.14 -1.15
N GLN A 244 -4.81 6.72 -0.89
CA GLN A 244 -5.92 6.83 -1.84
C GLN A 244 -6.25 8.31 -2.04
N ASP A 245 -6.24 8.76 -3.30
CA ASP A 245 -6.56 10.13 -3.69
C ASP A 245 -7.36 10.09 -5.01
N PRO A 246 -8.60 10.65 -5.05
CA PRO A 246 -9.32 11.27 -3.94
C PRO A 246 -9.77 10.28 -2.86
N LEU A 247 -9.83 10.74 -1.61
CA LEU A 247 -10.28 9.92 -0.48
C LEU A 247 -11.80 9.68 -0.56
N PRO A 248 -12.28 8.43 -0.47
CA PRO A 248 -13.71 8.15 -0.50
C PRO A 248 -14.45 8.78 0.67
N ARG A 249 -15.68 9.23 0.41
CA ARG A 249 -16.59 9.61 1.49
C ARG A 249 -17.09 8.36 2.20
N LEU A 250 -16.99 8.37 3.54
CA LEU A 250 -17.60 7.40 4.44
C LEU A 250 -19.00 7.89 4.81
N VAL A 251 -19.98 6.98 4.83
CA VAL A 251 -21.36 7.28 5.26
C VAL A 251 -21.75 6.25 6.30
N LEU A 252 -21.93 6.69 7.54
CA LEU A 252 -22.31 5.87 8.68
C LEU A 252 -23.73 6.24 9.14
N LYS A 253 -24.57 5.22 9.32
CA LYS A 253 -25.98 5.41 9.71
C LYS A 253 -26.16 6.15 11.04
N PHE A 254 -25.27 5.96 12.01
CA PHE A 254 -25.38 6.64 13.30
C PHE A 254 -25.03 8.14 13.19
N GLU A 255 -24.06 8.49 12.35
CA GLU A 255 -23.71 9.89 12.07
C GLU A 255 -24.86 10.63 11.37
N GLU A 256 -25.54 9.96 10.43
CA GLU A 256 -26.74 10.51 9.78
C GLU A 256 -27.89 10.76 10.77
N GLN A 257 -27.91 10.04 11.89
CA GLN A 257 -28.85 10.25 13.00
C GLN A 257 -28.38 11.33 13.97
N GLY A 258 -27.18 11.90 13.77
CA GLY A 258 -26.57 12.91 14.64
C GLY A 258 -26.03 12.33 15.95
N ILE A 259 -25.66 11.05 15.96
CA ILE A 259 -25.03 10.37 17.11
C ILE A 259 -23.51 10.49 16.98
N ASP A 260 -22.83 10.79 18.08
CA ASP A 260 -21.36 10.79 18.15
C ASP A 260 -20.85 9.36 18.38
N GLU A 261 -19.84 8.94 17.63
CA GLU A 261 -19.23 7.62 17.76
C GLU A 261 -18.66 7.35 19.16
N LYS A 262 -18.19 8.39 19.85
CA LYS A 262 -17.67 8.28 21.23
C LYS A 262 -18.72 7.81 22.23
N ASP A 263 -20.01 7.98 21.90
CA ASP A 263 -21.13 7.48 22.69
C ASP A 263 -21.50 6.02 22.35
N LEU A 264 -20.83 5.41 21.36
CA LEU A 264 -21.06 4.05 20.86
C LEU A 264 -19.79 3.20 21.01
N PRO A 265 -19.37 2.84 22.24
CA PRO A 265 -18.07 2.21 22.50
C PRO A 265 -17.84 0.88 21.77
N LEU A 266 -18.91 0.15 21.41
CA LEU A 266 -18.80 -1.07 20.61
C LEU A 266 -18.44 -0.77 19.14
N ILE A 267 -19.02 0.29 18.56
CA ILE A 267 -18.77 0.73 17.20
C ILE A 267 -17.38 1.36 17.12
N ALA A 268 -17.04 2.27 18.03
CA ALA A 268 -15.70 2.87 18.12
C ALA A 268 -14.58 1.82 18.28
N TYR A 269 -14.85 0.73 19.00
CA TYR A 269 -13.89 -0.37 19.12
C TYR A 269 -13.83 -1.20 17.83
N GLY A 270 -14.97 -1.39 17.15
CA GLY A 270 -15.05 -2.06 15.85
C GLY A 270 -14.32 -1.30 14.74
N ASP A 271 -14.44 0.03 14.74
CA ASP A 271 -13.73 0.93 13.83
C ASP A 271 -12.22 0.84 14.06
N MET A 272 -11.76 0.98 15.31
CA MET A 272 -10.35 0.77 15.67
C MET A 272 -9.82 -0.60 15.21
N LEU A 273 -10.59 -1.67 15.39
CA LEU A 273 -10.18 -3.00 14.93
C LEU A 273 -10.13 -3.09 13.40
N PHE A 274 -10.99 -2.38 12.69
CA PHE A 274 -11.01 -2.34 11.23
C PHE A 274 -9.72 -1.71 10.66
N ASP A 275 -9.19 -0.71 11.37
CA ASP A 275 -7.92 -0.02 11.07
C ASP A 275 -6.68 -0.65 11.74
N SER A 276 -6.87 -1.67 12.59
CA SER A 276 -5.76 -2.30 13.30
C SER A 276 -5.10 -3.41 12.50
N ALA A 277 -3.85 -3.20 12.10
CA ALA A 277 -3.01 -4.27 11.56
C ALA A 277 -2.71 -5.39 12.59
N GLN A 278 -2.91 -5.12 13.90
CA GLN A 278 -2.57 -6.05 14.98
C GLN A 278 -3.51 -7.27 15.06
N ILE A 279 -4.66 -7.25 14.38
CA ILE A 279 -5.56 -8.40 14.34
C ILE A 279 -5.07 -9.49 13.36
N PHE A 280 -4.14 -9.15 12.46
CA PHE A 280 -3.60 -10.06 11.46
C PHE A 280 -2.26 -10.69 11.86
N GLY A 281 -1.86 -11.72 11.13
CA GLY A 281 -0.56 -12.35 11.24
C GLY A 281 0.52 -11.66 10.40
N SER A 282 1.77 -12.05 10.61
CA SER A 282 2.87 -11.67 9.72
C SER A 282 2.71 -12.39 8.37
N PRO A 283 2.88 -11.71 7.22
CA PRO A 283 3.50 -10.39 7.08
C PRO A 283 2.57 -9.19 7.16
N ALA A 284 1.24 -9.35 7.14
CA ALA A 284 0.31 -8.22 7.06
C ALA A 284 0.45 -7.25 8.24
N SER A 285 0.52 -7.77 9.46
CA SER A 285 0.69 -6.93 10.66
C SER A 285 2.02 -6.16 10.67
N ASP A 286 3.12 -6.80 10.25
CA ASP A 286 4.44 -6.16 10.15
C ASP A 286 4.49 -5.07 9.05
N LEU A 287 3.64 -5.19 8.03
CA LEU A 287 3.53 -4.25 6.92
C LEU A 287 2.51 -3.14 7.17
N GLY A 288 1.80 -3.17 8.31
CA GLY A 288 0.75 -2.20 8.62
C GLY A 288 -0.51 -2.37 7.76
N ILE A 289 -0.76 -3.56 7.23
CA ILE A 289 -1.98 -3.84 6.45
C ILE A 289 -3.13 -4.09 7.41
N ALA A 290 -4.22 -3.36 7.23
CA ALA A 290 -5.49 -3.47 7.96
C ALA A 290 -6.66 -3.66 6.97
N CYS A 291 -7.89 -3.81 7.47
CA CYS A 291 -9.06 -3.93 6.58
C CYS A 291 -9.19 -2.68 5.70
N SER A 292 -8.94 -1.49 6.27
CA SER A 292 -9.00 -0.19 5.58
C SER A 292 -7.92 0.01 4.52
N THR A 293 -6.82 -0.76 4.54
CA THR A 293 -5.81 -0.74 3.48
C THR A 293 -6.41 -1.17 2.13
N CYS A 294 -7.31 -2.16 2.15
CA CYS A 294 -8.03 -2.63 0.97
C CYS A 294 -9.41 -1.96 0.83
N HIS A 295 -10.09 -1.73 1.96
CA HIS A 295 -11.45 -1.20 2.04
C HIS A 295 -11.48 0.19 2.70
N ASN A 296 -10.83 1.16 2.08
CA ASN A 296 -10.66 2.50 2.63
C ASN A 296 -12.01 3.23 2.73
N ARG A 297 -12.39 3.62 3.95
CA ARG A 297 -13.63 4.37 4.24
C ARG A 297 -14.87 3.73 3.62
N SER A 298 -14.97 2.40 3.79
CA SER A 298 -16.02 1.51 3.26
C SER A 298 -16.05 1.33 1.74
N ASP A 299 -15.15 1.96 0.99
CA ASP A 299 -15.02 1.81 -0.46
C ASP A 299 -13.72 1.07 -0.83
N ILE A 300 -13.51 0.77 -2.11
CA ILE A 300 -12.29 0.14 -2.60
C ILE A 300 -11.09 1.11 -2.54
N ASN A 301 -9.92 0.61 -2.12
CA ASN A 301 -8.65 1.25 -2.42
C ASN A 301 -8.17 0.87 -3.83
N ASN A 302 -8.51 1.70 -4.83
CA ASN A 302 -8.15 1.48 -6.24
C ASN A 302 -6.67 1.70 -6.57
N ARG A 303 -5.83 2.08 -5.59
CA ARG A 303 -4.39 2.22 -5.76
C ARG A 303 -3.62 1.00 -5.29
N LEU A 304 -4.21 0.25 -4.34
CA LEU A 304 -3.68 -0.99 -3.75
C LEU A 304 -3.08 -1.89 -4.82
N PHE A 305 -1.80 -2.21 -4.69
CA PHE A 305 -1.09 -3.08 -5.60
C PHE A 305 0.16 -3.63 -4.93
N ILE A 306 0.32 -4.95 -4.99
CA ILE A 306 1.54 -5.63 -4.61
C ILE A 306 1.97 -6.50 -5.80
N PRO A 307 3.13 -6.24 -6.43
CA PRO A 307 3.63 -7.05 -7.54
C PRO A 307 3.57 -8.55 -7.25
N GLY A 308 2.88 -9.33 -8.09
CA GLY A 308 2.74 -10.77 -7.96
C GLY A 308 1.67 -11.24 -6.96
N ALA A 309 1.13 -10.37 -6.11
CA ALA A 309 -0.11 -10.63 -5.37
C ALA A 309 -1.30 -9.86 -5.95
N SER A 310 -1.07 -8.90 -6.84
CA SER A 310 -2.07 -8.12 -7.55
C SER A 310 -1.82 -8.24 -9.05
N HIS A 311 -2.86 -8.51 -9.84
CA HIS A 311 -2.79 -8.40 -11.30
C HIS A 311 -3.02 -6.97 -11.79
N GLN A 312 -3.75 -6.17 -11.01
CA GLN A 312 -4.00 -4.75 -11.28
C GLN A 312 -4.27 -3.96 -9.98
N PRO A 313 -4.27 -2.61 -10.04
CA PRO A 313 -4.61 -1.79 -8.88
C PRO A 313 -6.05 -2.04 -8.39
N GLY A 314 -6.24 -2.16 -7.08
CA GLY A 314 -7.53 -2.50 -6.45
C GLY A 314 -7.83 -4.00 -6.39
N ALA A 315 -6.94 -4.85 -6.90
CA ALA A 315 -7.07 -6.29 -6.82
C ALA A 315 -5.96 -6.91 -5.97
N ILE A 316 -6.28 -7.98 -5.25
CA ILE A 316 -5.29 -8.69 -4.45
C ILE A 316 -5.70 -10.15 -4.24
N ASP A 317 -4.71 -11.03 -4.31
CA ASP A 317 -4.78 -12.42 -3.92
C ASP A 317 -4.47 -12.52 -2.41
N VAL A 318 -5.51 -12.84 -1.64
CA VAL A 318 -5.45 -12.95 -0.18
C VAL A 318 -5.35 -14.40 0.32
N ASP A 319 -5.66 -15.38 -0.53
CA ASP A 319 -5.53 -16.80 -0.25
C ASP A 319 -4.33 -17.45 -0.96
N GLY A 320 -3.41 -16.64 -1.49
CA GLY A 320 -2.11 -17.04 -1.99
C GLY A 320 -1.02 -17.20 -0.93
N ALA A 321 0.21 -17.44 -1.39
CA ALA A 321 1.36 -17.76 -0.54
C ALA A 321 1.87 -16.59 0.33
N PHE A 322 1.54 -15.36 -0.02
CA PHE A 322 2.17 -14.18 0.56
C PHE A 322 1.69 -13.91 2.01
N PHE A 323 0.38 -13.89 2.23
CA PHE A 323 -0.19 -13.56 3.54
C PHE A 323 -0.23 -14.76 4.47
N ASN A 324 -0.81 -15.88 4.02
CA ASN A 324 -0.89 -17.10 4.82
C ASN A 324 -0.52 -18.35 4.01
N PRO A 325 0.77 -18.77 4.03
CA PRO A 325 1.23 -19.95 3.29
C PRO A 325 0.51 -21.25 3.62
N ILE A 326 -0.14 -21.36 4.78
CA ILE A 326 -0.91 -22.56 5.18
C ILE A 326 -2.20 -22.69 4.37
N PHE A 327 -2.79 -21.57 3.97
CA PHE A 327 -4.05 -21.50 3.23
C PHE A 327 -3.87 -21.25 1.74
N ASN A 328 -2.62 -21.18 1.27
CA ASN A 328 -2.28 -21.06 -0.14
C ASN A 328 -3.00 -22.09 -1.02
N ASP A 329 -3.91 -21.62 -1.86
CA ASP A 329 -4.68 -22.44 -2.79
C ASP A 329 -3.87 -22.85 -4.06
N ARG A 330 -2.71 -22.21 -4.25
CA ARG A 330 -1.73 -22.39 -5.32
C ARG A 330 -2.23 -21.96 -6.69
N ARG A 331 -3.11 -20.97 -6.73
CA ARG A 331 -3.55 -20.31 -7.95
C ARG A 331 -3.01 -18.90 -7.98
N ASP A 332 -3.04 -18.34 -9.18
CA ASP A 332 -2.73 -16.95 -9.45
C ASP A 332 -4.01 -16.34 -10.01
N ASP A 333 -4.96 -16.10 -9.12
CA ASP A 333 -6.33 -15.65 -9.41
C ASP A 333 -6.75 -14.53 -8.47
N ALA A 334 -5.88 -13.52 -8.34
CA ALA A 334 -6.20 -12.27 -7.65
C ALA A 334 -7.56 -11.73 -8.09
N ILE A 335 -8.37 -11.36 -7.09
CA ILE A 335 -9.71 -10.84 -7.29
C ILE A 335 -9.76 -9.35 -6.95
N ASP A 336 -10.59 -8.62 -7.68
CA ASP A 336 -10.89 -7.23 -7.33
C ASP A 336 -11.48 -7.14 -5.91
N THR A 337 -11.02 -6.15 -5.13
CA THR A 337 -11.54 -5.89 -3.80
C THR A 337 -12.92 -5.24 -3.89
N PRO A 338 -13.99 -5.81 -3.29
CA PRO A 338 -15.32 -5.19 -3.36
C PRO A 338 -15.43 -3.96 -2.44
N SER A 339 -16.26 -2.99 -2.82
CA SER A 339 -16.74 -1.96 -1.90
C SER A 339 -17.56 -2.59 -0.77
N LEU A 340 -17.42 -2.07 0.46
CA LEU A 340 -18.22 -2.47 1.64
C LEU A 340 -19.42 -1.54 1.88
N ARG A 341 -19.64 -0.52 1.04
CA ARG A 341 -20.85 0.32 1.13
C ARG A 341 -22.12 -0.52 1.10
N GLY A 342 -22.98 -0.32 2.10
CA GLY A 342 -24.24 -1.06 2.23
C GLY A 342 -24.08 -2.55 2.49
N LEU A 343 -22.92 -3.01 3.01
CA LEU A 343 -22.57 -4.42 3.25
C LEU A 343 -23.68 -5.24 3.90
N ARG A 344 -24.44 -4.65 4.83
CA ARG A 344 -25.60 -5.26 5.51
C ARG A 344 -26.68 -5.82 4.56
N PHE A 345 -26.71 -5.39 3.30
CA PHE A 345 -27.68 -5.83 2.29
C PHE A 345 -27.13 -6.83 1.27
N THR A 346 -25.81 -7.05 1.27
CA THR A 346 -25.09 -7.75 0.19
C THR A 346 -24.92 -9.24 0.41
N GLY A 347 -25.30 -9.76 1.58
CA GLY A 347 -25.23 -11.19 1.89
C GLY A 347 -25.89 -12.07 0.81
N PRO A 348 -25.39 -13.30 0.55
CA PRO A 348 -24.28 -13.99 1.25
C PRO A 348 -22.91 -13.33 1.05
N TYR A 349 -21.91 -13.77 1.82
CA TYR A 349 -20.59 -13.14 1.87
C TYR A 349 -19.50 -14.06 1.32
N GLY A 350 -18.38 -13.44 0.93
CA GLY A 350 -17.43 -14.03 -0.01
C GLY A 350 -17.94 -13.87 -1.44
N ARG A 351 -17.07 -13.59 -2.41
CA ARG A 351 -17.49 -13.34 -3.81
C ARG A 351 -18.27 -14.50 -4.46
N ASP A 352 -18.08 -15.71 -3.94
CA ASP A 352 -18.75 -16.94 -4.33
C ASP A 352 -19.97 -17.28 -3.45
N GLY A 353 -20.35 -16.37 -2.53
CA GLY A 353 -21.48 -16.52 -1.62
C GLY A 353 -21.34 -17.65 -0.60
N ARG A 354 -20.11 -18.12 -0.32
CA ARG A 354 -19.88 -19.32 0.53
C ARG A 354 -20.17 -19.10 2.01
N PHE A 355 -20.25 -17.86 2.49
CA PHE A 355 -20.51 -17.53 3.89
C PHE A 355 -21.94 -17.00 4.09
N GLY A 356 -22.66 -17.61 5.02
CA GLY A 356 -24.02 -17.19 5.38
C GLY A 356 -24.10 -16.05 6.40
N SER A 357 -22.97 -15.68 7.03
CA SER A 357 -22.90 -14.63 8.04
C SER A 357 -21.65 -13.77 7.86
N LEU A 358 -21.77 -12.47 8.17
CA LEU A 358 -20.63 -11.56 8.11
C LEU A 358 -19.60 -11.92 9.17
N HIS A 359 -20.05 -12.38 10.34
CA HIS A 359 -19.19 -12.85 11.43
C HIS A 359 -18.25 -13.99 10.98
N ASP A 360 -18.77 -15.02 10.29
CA ASP A 360 -17.95 -16.14 9.80
C ASP A 360 -16.97 -15.69 8.71
N PHE A 361 -17.42 -14.79 7.82
CA PHE A 361 -16.56 -14.21 6.79
C PHE A 361 -15.42 -13.39 7.39
N THR A 362 -15.72 -12.47 8.32
CA THR A 362 -14.71 -11.65 9.01
C THR A 362 -13.68 -12.50 9.75
N ARG A 363 -14.12 -13.56 10.45
CA ARG A 363 -13.19 -14.52 11.07
C ARG A 363 -12.33 -15.23 10.01
N ASN A 364 -12.90 -15.62 8.86
CA ASN A 364 -12.14 -16.23 7.77
C ASN A 364 -11.03 -15.31 7.26
N VAL A 365 -11.35 -14.03 7.01
CA VAL A 365 -10.37 -13.02 6.61
C VAL A 365 -9.23 -12.96 7.63
N ILE A 366 -9.56 -12.78 8.91
CA ILE A 366 -8.53 -12.63 9.96
C ILE A 366 -7.64 -13.87 10.09
N VAL A 367 -8.24 -15.06 10.22
CA VAL A 367 -7.49 -16.28 10.60
C VAL A 367 -6.94 -17.03 9.39
N ASN A 368 -7.74 -17.17 8.33
CA ASN A 368 -7.39 -18.04 7.22
C ASN A 368 -6.65 -17.27 6.12
N GLU A 369 -7.12 -16.08 5.74
CA GLU A 369 -6.47 -15.28 4.68
C GLU A 369 -5.23 -14.57 5.22
N PHE A 370 -5.33 -13.92 6.38
CA PHE A 370 -4.26 -13.09 6.94
C PHE A 370 -3.49 -13.71 8.12
N GLY A 371 -3.79 -14.95 8.51
CA GLY A 371 -3.00 -15.71 9.49
C GLY A 371 -2.99 -15.14 10.92
N GLY A 372 -3.99 -14.33 11.26
CA GLY A 372 -4.18 -13.75 12.58
C GLY A 372 -4.60 -14.77 13.63
N ALA A 373 -4.51 -14.35 14.90
CA ALA A 373 -5.02 -15.15 16.01
C ALA A 373 -6.55 -15.24 15.96
N GLU A 374 -7.13 -16.24 16.63
CA GLU A 374 -8.58 -16.36 16.77
C GLU A 374 -9.14 -15.10 17.48
N PRO A 375 -10.00 -14.30 16.82
CA PRO A 375 -10.60 -13.13 17.46
C PRO A 375 -11.52 -13.53 18.61
N THR A 376 -11.61 -12.70 19.65
CA THR A 376 -12.61 -12.92 20.69
C THR A 376 -14.02 -12.66 20.13
N PRO A 377 -15.08 -13.24 20.74
CA PRO A 377 -16.45 -12.92 20.35
C PRO A 377 -16.74 -11.41 20.41
N PHE A 378 -16.17 -10.70 21.39
CA PHE A 378 -16.32 -9.26 21.53
C PHE A 378 -15.69 -8.49 20.35
N MET A 379 -14.50 -8.90 19.89
CA MET A 379 -13.87 -8.29 18.71
C MET A 379 -14.71 -8.49 17.44
N LEU A 380 -15.24 -9.70 17.21
CA LEU A 380 -16.06 -9.98 16.03
C LEU A 380 -17.39 -9.23 16.11
N ASP A 381 -18.04 -9.19 17.28
CA ASP A 381 -19.26 -8.41 17.47
C ASP A 381 -19.02 -6.91 17.23
N ALA A 382 -17.89 -6.37 17.68
CA ALA A 382 -17.51 -4.97 17.47
C ALA A 382 -17.26 -4.66 15.98
N LEU A 383 -16.42 -5.45 15.31
CA LEU A 383 -16.16 -5.32 13.87
C LEU A 383 -17.45 -5.39 13.05
N VAL A 384 -18.29 -6.40 13.32
CA VAL A 384 -19.57 -6.58 12.61
C VAL A 384 -20.52 -5.42 12.92
N ALA A 385 -20.56 -4.90 14.15
CA ALA A 385 -21.37 -3.74 14.48
C ALA A 385 -20.94 -2.51 13.68
N TYR A 386 -19.64 -2.21 13.60
CA TYR A 386 -19.12 -1.11 12.80
C TYR A 386 -19.42 -1.30 11.30
N MET A 387 -19.08 -2.46 10.73
CA MET A 387 -19.31 -2.72 9.30
C MET A 387 -20.79 -2.71 8.90
N GLN A 388 -21.72 -2.92 9.83
CA GLN A 388 -23.16 -2.79 9.59
C GLN A 388 -23.64 -1.33 9.50
N GLU A 389 -22.82 -0.37 9.91
CA GLU A 389 -23.12 1.06 9.80
C GLU A 389 -22.80 1.64 8.43
N PHE A 390 -21.95 0.98 7.62
CA PHE A 390 -21.62 1.38 6.25
C PHE A 390 -22.88 1.48 5.38
N ASP A 391 -23.18 2.67 4.88
CA ASP A 391 -24.28 2.91 3.94
C ASP A 391 -23.81 3.24 2.53
N PHE A 392 -24.75 3.24 1.59
CA PHE A 392 -24.50 3.72 0.23
C PHE A 392 -24.34 5.24 0.23
N LEU A 393 -23.67 5.77 -0.80
CA LEU A 393 -23.69 7.20 -1.04
C LEU A 393 -25.12 7.68 -1.31
N PRO A 394 -25.55 8.83 -0.75
CA PRO A 394 -26.80 9.48 -1.17
C PRO A 394 -26.78 9.73 -2.67
N ASN A 395 -27.91 9.56 -3.35
CA ASN A 395 -28.01 9.84 -4.79
C ASN A 395 -29.32 10.57 -5.08
N SER A 396 -29.22 11.86 -5.38
CA SER A 396 -30.37 12.71 -5.64
C SER A 396 -31.14 12.38 -6.94
N MET A 397 -30.56 11.56 -7.83
CA MET A 397 -31.19 11.07 -9.04
C MET A 397 -32.00 9.79 -8.82
N LEU A 398 -31.96 9.20 -7.62
CA LEU A 398 -32.70 7.99 -7.25
C LEU A 398 -33.62 8.21 -6.06
N THR A 399 -34.75 7.52 -6.05
CA THR A 399 -35.56 7.32 -4.84
C THR A 399 -34.98 6.17 -4.00
N ALA A 400 -35.45 6.05 -2.75
CA ALA A 400 -35.09 4.92 -1.88
C ALA A 400 -35.58 3.55 -2.43
N GLN A 401 -36.46 3.54 -3.44
CA GLN A 401 -36.95 2.35 -4.13
C GLN A 401 -36.16 2.04 -5.40
N GLY A 402 -35.10 2.80 -5.70
CA GLY A 402 -34.28 2.64 -6.90
C GLY A 402 -34.92 3.18 -8.18
N GLU A 403 -35.94 4.04 -8.07
CA GLU A 403 -36.60 4.67 -9.22
C GLU A 403 -35.91 5.99 -9.57
N LEU A 404 -35.85 6.34 -10.85
CA LEU A 404 -35.27 7.62 -11.30
C LEU A 404 -36.12 8.83 -10.85
N THR A 405 -35.46 9.91 -10.43
CA THR A 405 -36.09 11.20 -10.13
C THR A 405 -36.03 12.15 -11.33
N ASP A 406 -36.68 13.32 -11.21
CA ASP A 406 -36.65 14.38 -12.22
C ASP A 406 -35.26 15.03 -12.42
N LYS A 407 -34.30 14.72 -11.54
CA LYS A 407 -32.90 15.14 -11.68
C LYS A 407 -32.09 14.24 -12.61
N ALA A 408 -32.59 13.03 -12.91
CA ALA A 408 -31.91 12.09 -13.78
C ALA A 408 -31.91 12.58 -15.25
N PRO A 409 -30.85 12.29 -16.03
CA PRO A 409 -30.81 12.67 -17.44
C PRO A 409 -31.83 11.88 -18.27
N GLU A 410 -32.37 12.48 -19.34
CA GLU A 410 -33.34 11.82 -20.23
C GLU A 410 -32.82 10.49 -20.82
N ALA A 411 -31.50 10.36 -21.02
CA ALA A 411 -30.88 9.12 -21.47
C ALA A 411 -31.03 7.98 -20.46
N ALA A 412 -30.96 8.26 -19.15
CA ALA A 412 -31.14 7.26 -18.11
C ALA A 412 -32.56 6.70 -18.11
N PHE A 413 -33.59 7.52 -18.36
CA PHE A 413 -34.96 7.04 -18.50
C PHE A 413 -35.12 6.06 -19.67
N ARG A 414 -34.50 6.34 -20.82
CA ARG A 414 -34.49 5.39 -21.96
C ARG A 414 -33.69 4.14 -21.64
N GLY A 415 -32.58 4.29 -20.91
CA GLY A 415 -31.77 3.18 -20.42
C GLY A 415 -32.52 2.27 -19.45
N GLU A 416 -33.35 2.85 -18.57
CA GLU A 416 -34.21 2.10 -17.64
C GLU A 416 -35.22 1.21 -18.38
N GLU A 417 -35.80 1.68 -19.49
CA GLU A 417 -36.68 0.86 -20.33
C GLU A 417 -35.95 -0.37 -20.87
N ILE A 418 -34.68 -0.21 -21.27
CA ILE A 418 -33.82 -1.30 -21.77
C ILE A 418 -33.43 -2.24 -20.63
N PHE A 419 -33.07 -1.69 -19.47
CA PHE A 419 -32.68 -2.45 -18.28
C PHE A 419 -33.80 -3.37 -17.79
N ASN A 420 -35.04 -2.93 -17.90
CA ASN A 420 -36.24 -3.69 -17.54
C ASN A 420 -36.74 -4.63 -18.65
N ARG A 421 -36.24 -4.48 -19.89
CA ARG A 421 -36.69 -5.26 -21.05
C ARG A 421 -36.29 -6.74 -20.93
N PRO A 422 -37.23 -7.68 -21.04
CA PRO A 422 -36.91 -9.10 -21.16
C PRO A 422 -36.21 -9.41 -22.48
N PHE A 423 -35.12 -10.19 -22.43
CA PHE A 423 -34.40 -10.68 -23.60
C PHE A 423 -34.62 -12.18 -23.77
N ALA A 424 -35.01 -12.60 -24.98
CA ALA A 424 -35.22 -14.02 -25.29
C ALA A 424 -33.94 -14.86 -25.11
N GLN A 425 -32.79 -14.24 -25.39
CA GLN A 425 -31.45 -14.81 -25.26
C GLN A 425 -31.02 -15.04 -23.81
N MET A 426 -31.72 -14.41 -22.85
CA MET A 426 -31.51 -14.57 -21.42
C MET A 426 -32.68 -15.33 -20.77
N ASP A 427 -33.31 -16.27 -21.50
CA ASP A 427 -34.48 -17.04 -21.05
C ASP A 427 -35.66 -16.16 -20.58
N GLY A 428 -35.85 -15.01 -21.23
CA GLY A 428 -36.90 -14.05 -20.88
C GLY A 428 -36.60 -13.22 -19.63
N LYS A 429 -35.36 -13.21 -19.15
CA LYS A 429 -34.90 -12.32 -18.08
C LYS A 429 -34.48 -10.96 -18.63
N SER A 430 -34.43 -9.98 -17.74
CA SER A 430 -33.90 -8.63 -17.94
C SER A 430 -32.73 -8.37 -17.00
N CYS A 431 -32.04 -7.23 -17.13
CA CYS A 431 -31.01 -6.80 -16.17
C CYS A 431 -31.61 -6.68 -14.75
N ALA A 432 -32.82 -6.12 -14.66
CA ALA A 432 -33.59 -5.98 -13.42
C ALA A 432 -34.02 -7.32 -12.77
N SER A 433 -33.87 -8.45 -13.47
CA SER A 433 -34.18 -9.77 -12.91
C SER A 433 -33.18 -10.22 -11.84
N CYS A 434 -31.95 -9.71 -11.90
CA CYS A 434 -30.91 -9.93 -10.89
C CYS A 434 -30.58 -8.63 -10.15
N HIS A 435 -30.47 -7.50 -10.86
CA HIS A 435 -30.23 -6.19 -10.25
C HIS A 435 -31.56 -5.49 -9.91
N ILE A 436 -32.25 -5.97 -8.88
CA ILE A 436 -33.63 -5.56 -8.54
C ILE A 436 -33.64 -4.14 -7.94
N PRO A 437 -34.20 -3.11 -8.60
CA PRO A 437 -34.11 -1.71 -8.13
C PRO A 437 -34.63 -1.50 -6.70
N SER A 438 -35.78 -2.08 -6.38
CA SER A 438 -36.42 -1.97 -5.05
C SER A 438 -35.72 -2.75 -3.93
N ALA A 439 -34.61 -3.42 -4.23
CA ALA A 439 -33.84 -4.22 -3.30
C ALA A 439 -32.35 -3.85 -3.35
N ASN A 440 -32.05 -2.56 -3.49
CA ASN A 440 -30.68 -2.03 -3.61
C ASN A 440 -29.93 -2.62 -4.80
N PHE A 441 -30.64 -2.93 -5.89
CA PHE A 441 -30.09 -3.56 -7.09
C PHE A 441 -29.44 -4.93 -6.83
N LEU A 442 -30.02 -5.71 -5.91
CA LEU A 442 -29.54 -7.03 -5.51
C LEU A 442 -30.66 -8.08 -5.51
N ASP A 443 -30.36 -9.28 -5.97
CA ASP A 443 -31.19 -10.47 -5.75
C ASP A 443 -30.62 -11.43 -4.70
N ARG A 444 -29.41 -11.14 -4.19
CA ARG A 444 -28.69 -11.87 -3.13
C ARG A 444 -28.42 -13.33 -3.50
N LYS A 445 -28.00 -13.55 -4.75
CA LYS A 445 -27.66 -14.87 -5.28
C LYS A 445 -26.38 -14.81 -6.08
N ALA A 446 -25.66 -15.92 -6.05
CA ALA A 446 -24.58 -16.20 -6.97
C ALA A 446 -25.12 -16.68 -8.32
N HIS A 447 -24.60 -16.10 -9.42
CA HIS A 447 -24.91 -16.51 -10.79
C HIS A 447 -23.64 -16.78 -11.56
N ASP A 448 -23.67 -17.82 -12.39
CA ASP A 448 -22.68 -18.02 -13.44
C ASP A 448 -23.20 -17.36 -14.72
N ILE A 449 -22.59 -16.24 -15.07
CA ILE A 449 -22.88 -15.53 -16.32
C ILE A 449 -21.94 -15.93 -17.46
N GLY A 450 -21.02 -16.88 -17.24
CA GLY A 450 -19.98 -17.28 -18.18
C GLY A 450 -18.78 -16.33 -18.22
N SER A 451 -18.54 -15.59 -17.13
CA SER A 451 -17.41 -14.65 -17.02
C SER A 451 -16.15 -15.29 -16.43
N ALA A 452 -16.25 -16.42 -15.72
CA ALA A 452 -15.09 -17.13 -15.20
C ALA A 452 -14.77 -18.40 -15.99
N ALA A 453 -13.47 -18.67 -16.14
CA ALA A 453 -13.00 -19.97 -16.57
C ALA A 453 -13.20 -21.02 -15.46
N PRO A 454 -13.47 -22.30 -15.80
CA PRO A 454 -13.46 -23.36 -14.80
C PRO A 454 -12.06 -23.48 -14.17
N ALA A 455 -12.00 -23.54 -12.85
CA ALA A 455 -10.73 -23.63 -12.12
C ALA A 455 -9.89 -24.88 -12.48
N TYR A 456 -10.54 -25.93 -12.98
CA TYR A 456 -9.91 -27.11 -13.58
C TYR A 456 -10.93 -27.83 -14.45
N ASP A 457 -10.47 -28.74 -15.32
CA ASP A 457 -11.33 -29.55 -16.18
C ASP A 457 -12.29 -30.39 -15.33
N GLY A 458 -13.59 -30.12 -15.44
CA GLY A 458 -14.66 -30.73 -14.62
C GLY A 458 -15.07 -29.97 -13.35
N ALA A 459 -14.47 -28.81 -13.03
CA ALA A 459 -14.95 -27.93 -11.97
C ALA A 459 -16.35 -27.37 -12.31
N ARG A 460 -17.20 -27.17 -11.29
CA ARG A 460 -18.40 -26.33 -11.49
C ARG A 460 -17.92 -24.91 -11.80
N THR A 461 -18.53 -24.28 -12.80
CA THR A 461 -18.23 -22.91 -13.22
C THR A 461 -18.39 -21.92 -12.05
N GLY A 462 -17.57 -20.87 -12.05
CA GLY A 462 -17.53 -19.85 -11.00
C GLY A 462 -18.80 -19.00 -11.01
N ALA A 463 -19.70 -19.26 -10.07
CA ALA A 463 -20.82 -18.38 -9.81
C ALA A 463 -20.39 -17.31 -8.82
N PHE A 464 -20.72 -16.05 -9.11
CA PHE A 464 -20.41 -14.91 -8.25
C PHE A 464 -21.69 -14.20 -7.84
N ASP A 465 -21.69 -13.65 -6.63
CA ASP A 465 -22.82 -12.85 -6.14
C ASP A 465 -23.08 -11.66 -7.07
N THR A 466 -24.36 -11.41 -7.37
CA THR A 466 -24.79 -10.21 -8.08
C THR A 466 -24.31 -8.98 -7.29
N PRO A 467 -23.41 -8.13 -7.83
CA PRO A 467 -23.01 -6.91 -7.14
C PRO A 467 -24.15 -5.90 -7.16
N THR A 468 -24.22 -5.04 -6.13
CA THR A 468 -25.11 -3.87 -6.18
C THR A 468 -24.61 -2.90 -7.23
N LEU A 469 -25.55 -2.21 -7.89
CA LEU A 469 -25.23 -1.14 -8.83
C LEU A 469 -25.14 0.23 -8.15
N LEU A 470 -25.45 0.33 -6.86
CA LEU A 470 -25.34 1.59 -6.12
C LEU A 470 -23.86 1.92 -5.86
N SER A 471 -23.47 3.18 -6.04
CA SER A 471 -22.09 3.67 -5.86
C SER A 471 -21.04 3.04 -6.80
N ILE A 472 -21.44 2.22 -7.80
CA ILE A 472 -20.53 1.50 -8.69
C ILE A 472 -19.81 2.40 -9.71
N ALA A 473 -20.18 3.68 -9.81
CA ALA A 473 -19.53 4.60 -10.75
C ALA A 473 -18.06 4.92 -10.38
N TYR A 474 -17.62 4.57 -9.17
CA TYR A 474 -16.33 5.02 -8.61
C TYR A 474 -15.31 3.89 -8.39
N ASN A 475 -15.68 2.63 -8.62
CA ASN A 475 -14.87 1.45 -8.30
C ASN A 475 -14.48 0.62 -9.53
N ALA A 476 -14.38 1.24 -10.70
CA ALA A 476 -13.80 0.59 -11.87
C ALA A 476 -12.36 0.12 -11.57
N PRO A 477 -11.90 -0.97 -12.20
CA PRO A 477 -12.57 -1.77 -13.23
C PRO A 477 -13.69 -2.70 -12.68
N TYR A 478 -14.41 -3.36 -13.59
CA TYR A 478 -15.61 -4.14 -13.30
C TYR A 478 -15.44 -5.62 -13.61
N PHE A 479 -16.30 -6.43 -12.98
CA PHE A 479 -16.30 -7.89 -12.86
C PHE A 479 -15.47 -8.41 -11.69
N HIS A 480 -15.47 -9.72 -11.51
CA HIS A 480 -14.77 -10.36 -10.40
C HIS A 480 -13.23 -10.41 -10.60
N ASP A 481 -12.77 -10.07 -11.79
CA ASP A 481 -11.37 -10.03 -12.19
C ASP A 481 -10.97 -8.64 -12.71
N GLY A 482 -11.89 -7.67 -12.65
CA GLY A 482 -11.74 -6.34 -13.21
C GLY A 482 -11.33 -6.31 -14.67
N SER A 483 -11.77 -7.30 -15.46
CA SER A 483 -11.47 -7.41 -16.89
C SER A 483 -12.10 -6.27 -17.72
N LEU A 484 -13.07 -5.53 -17.19
CA LEU A 484 -13.84 -4.53 -17.93
C LEU A 484 -13.60 -3.11 -17.36
N PRO A 485 -12.97 -2.20 -18.10
CA PRO A 485 -12.53 -0.91 -17.53
C PRO A 485 -13.66 0.12 -17.35
N THR A 486 -14.83 -0.08 -17.95
CA THR A 486 -15.94 0.89 -17.93
C THR A 486 -17.31 0.20 -17.92
N LEU A 487 -18.35 0.89 -17.44
CA LEU A 487 -19.74 0.38 -17.49
C LEU A 487 -20.22 0.20 -18.94
N ALA A 488 -19.71 1.02 -19.88
CA ALA A 488 -19.92 0.81 -21.31
C ALA A 488 -19.35 -0.54 -21.78
N SER A 489 -18.15 -0.90 -21.32
CA SER A 489 -17.54 -2.21 -21.60
C SER A 489 -18.37 -3.36 -21.02
N VAL A 490 -19.00 -3.18 -19.86
CA VAL A 490 -19.95 -4.16 -19.29
C VAL A 490 -21.17 -4.35 -20.19
N VAL A 491 -21.77 -3.25 -20.66
CA VAL A 491 -22.90 -3.29 -21.59
C VAL A 491 -22.53 -3.98 -22.91
N ASP A 492 -21.39 -3.62 -23.50
CA ASP A 492 -20.88 -4.23 -24.73
C ASP A 492 -20.58 -5.73 -24.54
N TRP A 493 -20.05 -6.12 -23.38
CA TRP A 493 -19.80 -7.53 -23.05
C TRP A 493 -21.10 -8.34 -22.99
N PHE A 494 -22.14 -7.82 -22.34
CA PHE A 494 -23.45 -8.50 -22.29
C PHE A 494 -24.11 -8.56 -23.67
N ASP A 495 -24.09 -7.46 -24.44
CA ASP A 495 -24.66 -7.42 -25.78
C ASP A 495 -23.99 -8.44 -26.72
N SER A 496 -22.65 -8.48 -26.71
CA SER A 496 -21.86 -9.40 -27.55
C SER A 496 -21.98 -10.86 -27.09
N THR A 497 -21.81 -11.13 -25.80
CA THR A 497 -21.75 -12.50 -25.26
C THR A 497 -23.12 -13.18 -25.23
N LYS A 498 -24.19 -12.41 -25.00
CA LYS A 498 -25.58 -12.92 -25.00
C LYS A 498 -26.29 -12.69 -26.33
N GLY A 499 -25.73 -11.93 -27.26
CA GLY A 499 -26.33 -11.65 -28.56
C GLY A 499 -27.64 -10.87 -28.43
N LEU A 500 -27.66 -9.82 -27.59
CA LEU A 500 -28.88 -9.06 -27.26
C LEU A 500 -29.36 -8.22 -28.45
N GLY A 501 -28.44 -7.77 -29.31
CA GLY A 501 -28.75 -7.01 -30.53
C GLY A 501 -29.07 -5.56 -30.26
N LEU A 502 -28.44 -4.96 -29.24
CA LEU A 502 -28.61 -3.55 -28.89
C LEU A 502 -28.00 -2.65 -29.97
N THR A 503 -28.74 -1.61 -30.36
CA THR A 503 -28.19 -0.53 -31.19
C THR A 503 -27.18 0.30 -30.39
N ASP A 504 -26.31 1.05 -31.09
CA ASP A 504 -25.32 1.92 -30.43
C ASP A 504 -25.99 2.94 -29.49
N ALA A 505 -27.17 3.45 -29.86
CA ALA A 505 -27.96 4.35 -29.04
C ALA A 505 -28.51 3.66 -27.79
N GLU A 506 -29.02 2.42 -27.91
CA GLU A 506 -29.49 1.66 -26.76
C GLU A 506 -28.36 1.30 -25.79
N ARG A 507 -27.17 0.97 -26.30
CA ARG A 507 -26.00 0.72 -25.44
C ARG A 507 -25.61 1.98 -24.67
N ALA A 508 -25.55 3.13 -25.35
CA ALA A 508 -25.28 4.41 -24.70
C ALA A 508 -26.34 4.80 -23.65
N ASP A 509 -27.63 4.62 -23.95
CA ASP A 509 -28.71 4.89 -23.02
C ASP A 509 -28.67 3.96 -21.80
N LEU A 510 -28.40 2.66 -21.99
CA LEU A 510 -28.24 1.70 -20.90
C LEU A 510 -27.01 2.04 -20.03
N THR A 511 -25.88 2.42 -20.63
CA THR A 511 -24.72 2.91 -19.87
C THR A 511 -25.07 4.14 -19.04
N ALA A 512 -25.80 5.12 -19.62
CA ALA A 512 -26.23 6.31 -18.89
C ALA A 512 -27.13 5.98 -17.69
N TYR A 513 -27.98 4.95 -17.80
CA TYR A 513 -28.75 4.44 -16.66
C TYR A 513 -27.85 3.84 -15.57
N LEU A 514 -26.90 2.98 -15.94
CA LEU A 514 -25.96 2.38 -14.98
C LEU A 514 -25.09 3.43 -14.27
N GLU A 515 -24.60 4.44 -14.99
CA GLU A 515 -23.87 5.57 -14.42
C GLU A 515 -24.76 6.40 -13.48
N THR A 516 -26.03 6.62 -13.83
CA THR A 516 -26.98 7.35 -12.99
C THR A 516 -27.30 6.57 -11.71
N VAL A 517 -27.50 5.26 -11.81
CA VAL A 517 -27.74 4.39 -10.65
C VAL A 517 -26.50 4.30 -9.76
N GLY A 518 -25.33 4.21 -10.39
CA GLY A 518 -24.03 4.09 -9.74
C GLY A 518 -23.46 5.37 -9.17
N ALA A 519 -24.01 6.53 -9.51
CA ALA A 519 -23.57 7.81 -8.99
C ALA A 519 -23.89 7.97 -7.49
N GLY A 520 -23.21 8.92 -6.86
CA GLY A 520 -23.47 9.43 -5.53
C GLY A 520 -23.24 10.93 -5.48
N ASP A 521 -23.98 11.61 -4.61
CA ASP A 521 -23.81 13.01 -4.27
C ASP A 521 -22.55 13.14 -3.38
N ASP A 522 -21.61 14.00 -3.79
CA ASP A 522 -20.33 14.24 -3.09
C ASP A 522 -19.60 12.93 -2.70
N PRO A 523 -19.14 12.12 -3.69
CA PRO A 523 -18.62 10.77 -3.46
C PRO A 523 -17.26 10.70 -2.76
N PHE A 524 -16.56 11.84 -2.66
CA PHE A 524 -15.23 11.97 -2.11
C PHE A 524 -15.20 13.00 -0.99
N GLU A 525 -14.28 12.81 -0.04
CA GLU A 525 -14.03 13.74 1.05
C GLU A 525 -13.56 15.09 0.50
N ALA A 526 -14.15 16.18 1.00
CA ALA A 526 -13.80 17.53 0.59
C ALA A 526 -12.87 18.16 1.62
N PHE A 527 -11.58 18.28 1.27
CA PHE A 527 -10.59 18.92 2.12
C PHE A 527 -10.53 20.45 1.90
N ASP A 528 -10.36 21.19 2.99
CA ASP A 528 -10.19 22.64 3.01
C ASP A 528 -9.11 23.06 4.03
N GLU A 529 -9.06 24.34 4.40
CA GLU A 529 -8.07 24.85 5.38
C GLU A 529 -8.24 24.25 6.79
N ARG A 530 -9.40 23.66 7.11
CA ARG A 530 -9.72 23.07 8.43
C ARG A 530 -9.93 21.57 8.36
N ASN A 531 -10.63 21.09 7.34
CA ASN A 531 -10.78 19.66 7.07
C ASN A 531 -9.57 19.20 6.26
N THR A 532 -8.58 18.62 6.94
CA THR A 532 -7.35 18.10 6.32
C THR A 532 -7.27 16.58 6.51
N PRO A 533 -6.52 15.84 5.68
CA PRO A 533 -6.31 14.41 5.89
C PRO A 533 -5.78 14.10 7.29
N PHE A 534 -4.83 14.91 7.78
CA PHE A 534 -4.30 14.77 9.13
C PHE A 534 -5.37 14.98 10.20
N ARG A 535 -6.26 15.98 10.03
CA ARG A 535 -7.35 16.22 10.99
C ARG A 535 -8.30 15.04 11.06
N LEU A 536 -8.67 14.50 9.91
CA LEU A 536 -9.54 13.34 9.82
C LEU A 536 -8.93 12.14 10.57
N ALA A 537 -7.68 11.79 10.27
CA ALA A 537 -6.96 10.70 10.94
C ALA A 537 -6.80 10.96 12.45
N PHE A 538 -6.48 12.18 12.86
CA PHE A 538 -6.36 12.53 14.29
C PHE A 538 -7.70 12.40 15.04
N ASP A 539 -8.81 12.84 14.45
CA ASP A 539 -10.14 12.71 15.05
C ASP A 539 -10.56 11.24 15.19
N GLU A 540 -10.25 10.42 14.20
CA GLU A 540 -10.48 8.97 14.19
C GLU A 540 -9.65 8.29 15.29
N LEU A 541 -8.33 8.51 15.34
CA LEU A 541 -7.43 7.93 16.35
C LEU A 541 -7.78 8.36 17.78
N THR A 542 -8.21 9.61 18.00
CA THR A 542 -8.66 10.05 19.32
C THR A 542 -10.03 9.47 19.71
N THR A 543 -10.89 9.20 18.73
CA THR A 543 -12.15 8.47 18.92
C THR A 543 -11.88 7.01 19.28
N PHE A 544 -10.94 6.34 18.61
CA PHE A 544 -10.49 4.99 18.94
C PHE A 544 -9.98 4.91 20.37
N ALA A 545 -9.10 5.84 20.75
CA ALA A 545 -8.54 5.91 22.09
C ALA A 545 -9.61 6.09 23.18
N SER A 546 -10.73 6.75 22.88
CA SER A 546 -11.82 7.00 23.84
C SER A 546 -12.43 5.70 24.40
N THR A 547 -12.33 4.58 23.67
CA THR A 547 -12.81 3.28 24.15
C THR A 547 -12.07 2.79 25.41
N LEU A 548 -10.89 3.35 25.72
CA LEU A 548 -10.20 3.15 27.00
C LEU A 548 -11.03 3.57 28.22
N ASP A 549 -11.96 4.52 28.08
CA ASP A 549 -12.90 4.90 29.15
C ASP A 549 -13.83 3.72 29.54
N THR A 550 -14.01 2.74 28.65
CA THR A 550 -14.74 1.50 28.92
C THR A 550 -13.81 0.36 29.34
N LEU A 551 -12.68 0.21 28.65
CA LEU A 551 -11.78 -0.95 28.84
C LEU A 551 -10.96 -0.88 30.13
N LEU A 552 -10.45 0.29 30.53
CA LEU A 552 -9.65 0.45 31.75
C LEU A 552 -10.43 0.12 33.04
N PRO A 553 -11.69 0.59 33.22
CA PRO A 553 -12.51 0.16 34.35
C PRO A 553 -12.79 -1.35 34.38
N ALA A 554 -12.94 -1.96 33.21
CA ALA A 554 -13.13 -3.41 33.06
C ALA A 554 -11.86 -4.23 33.31
N ARG A 555 -10.69 -3.56 33.33
CA ARG A 555 -9.36 -4.19 33.42
C ARG A 555 -9.11 -5.22 32.32
N ASP A 556 -9.56 -4.90 31.12
CA ASP A 556 -9.45 -5.78 29.96
C ASP A 556 -8.08 -5.65 29.28
N SER A 557 -7.07 -6.31 29.85
CA SER A 557 -5.70 -6.20 29.36
C SER A 557 -5.57 -6.59 27.89
N HIS A 558 -6.35 -7.55 27.39
CA HIS A 558 -6.21 -8.02 26.02
C HIS A 558 -6.58 -6.93 25.01
N HIS A 559 -7.79 -6.35 25.15
CA HIS A 559 -8.28 -5.36 24.21
C HIS A 559 -7.60 -3.99 24.40
N ILE A 560 -7.16 -3.65 25.61
CA ILE A 560 -6.37 -2.43 25.84
C ILE A 560 -5.05 -2.49 25.08
N LEU A 561 -4.35 -3.63 25.12
CA LEU A 561 -3.04 -3.74 24.47
C LEU A 561 -3.14 -3.65 22.93
N ILE A 562 -4.15 -4.28 22.33
CA ILE A 562 -4.41 -4.14 20.89
C ILE A 562 -4.64 -2.67 20.54
N LEU A 563 -5.48 -1.98 21.32
CA LEU A 563 -5.76 -0.55 21.12
C LEU A 563 -4.51 0.30 21.23
N THR A 564 -3.75 0.19 22.33
CA THR A 564 -2.57 1.03 22.54
C THR A 564 -1.51 0.77 21.49
N ASP A 565 -1.29 -0.49 21.12
CA ASP A 565 -0.28 -0.87 20.13
C ASP A 565 -0.65 -0.40 18.71
N THR A 566 -1.95 -0.26 18.42
CA THR A 566 -2.46 0.31 17.16
C THR A 566 -2.37 1.83 17.17
N VAL A 567 -3.11 2.47 18.07
CA VAL A 567 -3.32 3.92 18.04
C VAL A 567 -2.03 4.70 18.32
N ALA A 568 -1.13 4.18 19.17
CA ALA A 568 0.15 4.84 19.43
C ALA A 568 1.06 4.83 18.18
N ALA A 569 1.09 3.71 17.45
CA ALA A 569 1.89 3.58 16.24
C ALA A 569 1.38 4.52 15.14
N ASP A 570 0.06 4.58 14.94
CA ASP A 570 -0.57 5.42 13.92
C ASP A 570 -0.42 6.91 14.24
N LEU A 571 -0.63 7.32 15.50
CA LEU A 571 -0.36 8.70 15.91
C LEU A 571 1.10 9.12 15.64
N ALA A 572 2.06 8.23 15.89
CA ALA A 572 3.47 8.50 15.63
C ALA A 572 3.78 8.56 14.13
N ALA A 573 3.13 7.72 13.31
CA ALA A 573 3.25 7.72 11.86
C ALA A 573 2.68 9.02 11.26
N ASP A 574 1.47 9.42 11.65
CA ASP A 574 0.82 10.65 11.21
C ASP A 574 1.59 11.91 11.64
N ALA A 575 2.12 11.91 12.87
CA ALA A 575 2.98 13.00 13.34
C ALA A 575 4.22 13.18 12.45
N SER A 576 4.72 12.10 11.84
CA SER A 576 5.93 12.15 11.00
C SER A 576 5.70 12.89 9.67
N THR A 577 4.46 12.88 9.17
CA THR A 577 4.05 13.52 7.91
C THR A 577 3.35 14.87 8.13
N MET A 578 3.04 15.21 9.39
CA MET A 578 2.39 16.45 9.80
C MET A 578 3.15 17.71 9.31
N SER A 579 2.41 18.60 8.63
CA SER A 579 2.93 19.88 8.12
C SER A 579 3.08 20.95 9.21
N ASN A 580 2.19 20.94 10.22
CA ASN A 580 2.27 21.81 11.39
C ASN A 580 3.35 21.31 12.38
N LEU A 581 4.60 21.67 12.09
CA LEU A 581 5.76 21.24 12.86
C LEU A 581 5.79 21.74 14.32
N ALA A 582 5.00 22.77 14.66
CA ALA A 582 4.99 23.37 15.99
C ALA A 582 4.28 22.47 17.01
N GLU A 583 3.17 21.85 16.62
CA GLU A 583 2.39 20.95 17.48
C GLU A 583 2.80 19.48 17.36
N ARG A 584 3.61 19.13 16.35
CA ARG A 584 4.14 17.75 16.16
C ARG A 584 4.70 17.10 17.44
N PRO A 585 5.46 17.79 18.33
CA PRO A 585 5.89 17.19 19.60
C PRO A 585 4.73 16.79 20.53
N GLY A 586 3.60 17.49 20.47
CA GLY A 586 2.39 17.16 21.22
C GLY A 586 1.76 15.84 20.78
N ILE A 587 1.72 15.60 19.46
CA ILE A 587 1.21 14.33 18.91
C ILE A 587 2.13 13.16 19.30
N TYR A 588 3.46 13.33 19.19
CA TYR A 588 4.40 12.32 19.69
C TYR A 588 4.26 12.06 21.19
N ARG A 589 3.96 13.10 21.98
CA ARG A 589 3.68 12.93 23.41
C ARG A 589 2.40 12.14 23.66
N MET A 590 1.37 12.32 22.84
CA MET A 590 0.14 11.52 22.92
C MET A 590 0.40 10.05 22.60
N ALA A 591 1.15 9.77 21.53
CA ALA A 591 1.58 8.40 21.19
C ALA A 591 2.35 7.75 22.37
N GLU A 592 3.34 8.46 22.92
CA GLU A 592 4.11 7.98 24.07
C GLU A 592 3.22 7.73 25.32
N LEU A 593 2.21 8.56 25.55
CA LEU A 593 1.27 8.36 26.66
C LEU A 593 0.42 7.09 26.48
N LEU A 594 0.00 6.76 25.26
CA LEU A 594 -0.69 5.49 24.98
C LEU A 594 0.25 4.29 25.13
N ASP A 595 1.50 4.39 24.69
CA ASP A 595 2.52 3.37 24.95
C ASP A 595 2.69 3.14 26.46
N GLN A 596 2.73 4.22 27.25
CA GLN A 596 2.81 4.17 28.71
C GLN A 596 1.57 3.54 29.35
N VAL A 597 0.36 3.74 28.79
CA VAL A 597 -0.84 2.99 29.20
C VAL A 597 -0.64 1.49 28.96
N GLY A 598 -0.18 1.12 27.76
CA GLY A 598 0.07 -0.28 27.40
C GLY A 598 1.14 -0.95 28.28
N GLU A 599 2.27 -0.28 28.52
CA GLU A 599 3.33 -0.74 29.42
C GLU A 599 2.82 -0.94 30.86
N ALA A 600 2.04 0.00 31.39
CA ALA A 600 1.45 -0.10 32.71
C ALA A 600 0.46 -1.28 32.82
N VAL A 601 -0.35 -1.51 31.78
CA VAL A 601 -1.26 -2.67 31.71
C VAL A 601 -0.49 -3.99 31.66
N ARG A 602 0.60 -4.08 30.89
CA ARG A 602 1.50 -5.26 30.88
C ARG A 602 2.13 -5.52 32.25
N ALA A 603 2.38 -4.46 33.02
CA ALA A 603 2.91 -4.54 34.38
C ALA A 603 1.84 -4.73 35.47
N GLU A 604 0.56 -4.85 35.10
CA GLU A 604 -0.61 -4.87 36.00
C GLU A 604 -0.74 -3.62 36.90
N ASP A 605 -0.09 -2.50 36.55
CA ASP A 605 -0.19 -1.22 37.26
C ASP A 605 -1.36 -0.39 36.73
N TRP A 606 -2.57 -0.78 37.14
CA TRP A 606 -3.80 -0.10 36.74
C TRP A 606 -3.86 1.37 37.18
N GLN A 607 -3.15 1.76 38.25
CA GLN A 607 -3.14 3.15 38.70
C GLN A 607 -2.31 4.02 37.76
N ALA A 608 -1.12 3.55 37.37
CA ALA A 608 -0.31 4.21 36.35
C ALA A 608 -1.07 4.29 35.02
N ALA A 609 -1.68 3.19 34.57
CA ALA A 609 -2.46 3.17 33.32
C ALA A 609 -3.57 4.24 33.31
N ASN A 610 -4.36 4.36 34.39
CA ASN A 610 -5.39 5.40 34.50
C ASN A 610 -4.80 6.82 34.55
N THR A 611 -3.61 6.99 35.13
CA THR A 611 -2.92 8.29 35.19
C THR A 611 -2.46 8.71 33.80
N HIS A 612 -1.78 7.82 33.06
CA HIS A 612 -1.33 8.07 31.69
C HIS A 612 -2.50 8.35 30.75
N TRP A 613 -3.62 7.64 30.90
CA TRP A 613 -4.84 7.92 30.14
C TRP A 613 -5.44 9.29 30.46
N ALA A 614 -5.47 9.71 31.72
CA ALA A 614 -5.92 11.05 32.09
C ALA A 614 -5.02 12.15 31.49
N ASP A 615 -3.70 11.92 31.49
CA ASP A 615 -2.72 12.81 30.88
C ASP A 615 -2.86 12.87 29.35
N PHE A 616 -3.19 11.74 28.70
CA PHE A 616 -3.50 11.70 27.27
C PHE A 616 -4.70 12.60 26.96
N LYS A 617 -5.82 12.45 27.69
CA LYS A 617 -7.02 13.26 27.49
C LYS A 617 -6.77 14.76 27.70
N ALA A 618 -5.99 15.10 28.72
CA ALA A 618 -5.59 16.48 28.97
C ALA A 618 -4.75 17.03 27.80
N THR A 619 -3.76 16.28 27.33
CA THR A 619 -2.91 16.65 26.20
C THR A 619 -3.73 16.82 24.92
N ALA A 620 -4.60 15.86 24.60
CA ALA A 620 -5.50 15.90 23.45
C ALA A 620 -6.36 17.17 23.46
N THR A 621 -6.98 17.48 24.59
CA THR A 621 -7.80 18.71 24.76
C THR A 621 -6.97 19.98 24.61
N GLU A 622 -5.75 19.99 25.14
CA GLU A 622 -4.87 21.16 25.02
C GLU A 622 -4.47 21.43 23.58
N ILE A 623 -4.20 20.40 22.79
CA ILE A 623 -3.69 20.56 21.42
C ILE A 623 -4.80 20.62 20.37
N ASP A 624 -6.02 20.14 20.64
CA ASP A 624 -7.11 19.98 19.66
C ASP A 624 -7.27 21.22 18.75
N GLU A 625 -7.35 22.42 19.36
CA GLU A 625 -7.48 23.67 18.60
C GLU A 625 -6.18 24.21 17.99
N ARG A 626 -5.01 23.73 18.42
CA ARG A 626 -3.70 24.20 17.93
C ARG A 626 -3.11 23.34 16.83
N VAL A 627 -3.58 22.10 16.71
CA VAL A 627 -3.17 21.15 15.68
C VAL A 627 -3.42 21.70 14.27
N TYR A 628 -4.36 22.64 14.14
CA TYR A 628 -4.72 23.37 12.91
C TYR A 628 -3.60 24.23 12.32
#